data_AF-A0AAV2LJ12-F1
#
_entry.id   AF-A0AAV2LJ12-F1
#
_cell.length_a   1.000
_cell.length_b   1.000
_cell.length_c   1.000
_cell.angle_alpha   90.00
_cell.angle_beta   90.00
_cell.angle_gamma   90.00
#
_symmetry.space_group_name_H-M   'P 1'
#
loop_
_entity.id
_entity.type
_entity.pdbx_description
1 polymer ?
#
loop_
_entity_poly.entity_id
_entity_poly.type
_entity_poly.pdbx_seq_one_letter_code
_entity_poly.pdbx_strand_id
1 'polypeptide(L)'
;MATAKPGVSLADWVCLIENESGYNPRATNKNKDGSTDYGLFQINSKYWCFDGGVSRANGCNIDCQELFQLGEAVSCAKRVVQDPNGIRAWVGWVKNCDRDLSHFLDGCGV
;
A
#
# COMPACT_ATOMS: atom_id res chain seq x y z
N MET A 1 10.55 3.68 -27.47
CA MET A 1 11.48 3.34 -26.37
C MET A 1 10.68 3.33 -25.08
N ALA A 2 10.44 2.16 -24.50
CA ALA A 2 9.80 2.08 -23.18
C ALA A 2 10.85 2.47 -22.13
N THR A 3 10.73 3.68 -21.58
CA THR A 3 11.48 4.07 -20.38
C THR A 3 11.15 3.06 -19.29
N ALA A 4 12.14 2.35 -18.76
CA ALA A 4 11.97 1.52 -17.57
C ALA A 4 11.34 2.39 -16.48
N LYS A 5 10.16 2.01 -15.96
CA LYS A 5 9.61 2.66 -14.75
C LYS A 5 10.69 2.55 -13.67
N PRO A 6 11.12 3.64 -13.01
CA PRO A 6 11.90 3.52 -11.79
C PRO A 6 11.14 2.60 -10.84
N GLY A 7 11.77 1.50 -10.43
CA GLY A 7 11.16 0.58 -9.48
C GLY A 7 10.92 1.28 -8.14
N VAL A 8 9.91 0.83 -7.40
CA VAL A 8 9.68 1.29 -6.03
C VAL A 8 10.81 0.76 -5.14
N SER A 9 11.59 1.64 -4.51
CA SER A 9 12.71 1.24 -3.66
C SER A 9 12.23 0.67 -2.32
N LEU A 10 13.12 0.03 -1.55
CA LEU A 10 12.77 -0.41 -0.20
C LEU A 10 12.42 0.79 0.70
N ALA A 11 13.17 1.89 0.58
CA ALA A 11 12.92 3.11 1.35
C ALA A 11 11.54 3.72 1.04
N ASP A 12 11.09 3.66 -0.21
CA ASP A 12 9.73 4.06 -0.59
C ASP A 12 8.66 3.25 0.14
N TRP A 13 8.82 1.92 0.21
CA TRP A 13 7.88 1.06 0.93
C TRP A 13 7.86 1.36 2.42
N VAL A 14 9.03 1.57 3.04
CA VAL A 14 9.11 1.91 4.47
C VAL A 14 8.43 3.25 4.74
N CYS A 15 8.73 4.29 3.95
CA CYS A 15 8.09 5.60 4.07
C CYS A 15 6.56 5.53 3.88
N LEU A 16 6.09 4.74 2.92
CA LEU A 16 4.67 4.52 2.69
C LEU A 16 4.01 3.89 3.92
N ILE A 17 4.57 2.80 4.45
CA ILE A 17 4.00 2.08 5.61
C ILE A 17 3.94 3.00 6.84
N GLU A 18 4.97 3.82 7.06
CA GLU A 18 4.98 4.81 8.13
C GLU A 18 3.81 5.79 8.02
N ASN A 19 3.65 6.38 6.84
CA ASN A 19 2.71 7.49 6.61
C ASN A 19 1.26 7.03 6.38
N GLU A 20 1.04 5.75 6.09
CA GLU A 20 -0.30 5.17 5.93
C GLU A 20 -0.78 4.51 7.23
N SER A 21 0.06 3.72 7.91
CA SER A 21 -0.38 2.90 9.05
C SER A 21 0.41 3.11 10.33
N GLY A 22 1.50 3.90 10.32
CA GLY A 22 2.41 3.98 11.45
C GLY A 22 3.00 2.61 11.82
N TYR A 23 3.28 1.78 10.81
CA TYR A 23 3.77 0.40 10.96
C TYR A 23 2.81 -0.57 11.67
N ASN A 24 1.52 -0.23 11.84
CA ASN A 24 0.56 -1.12 12.48
C ASN A 24 -0.07 -2.11 11.46
N PRO A 25 0.22 -3.42 11.56
CA PRO A 25 -0.30 -4.40 10.60
C PRO A 25 -1.79 -4.65 10.71
N ARG A 26 -2.45 -4.16 11.76
CA ARG A 26 -3.91 -4.25 11.96
C ARG A 26 -4.61 -2.90 11.84
N ALA A 27 -3.94 -1.89 11.27
CA ALA A 27 -4.55 -0.60 11.03
C ALA A 27 -5.76 -0.73 10.10
N THR A 28 -6.86 -0.04 10.45
CA THR A 28 -8.03 0.08 9.59
C THR A 28 -8.55 1.51 9.60
N ASN A 29 -8.94 2.02 8.45
CA ASN A 29 -9.55 3.35 8.32
C ASN A 29 -10.85 3.28 7.54
N LYS A 30 -11.95 3.79 8.10
CA LYS A 30 -13.27 3.80 7.44
C LYS A 30 -13.44 5.08 6.64
N ASN A 31 -13.66 4.95 5.34
CA ASN A 31 -13.84 6.08 4.44
C ASN A 31 -15.31 6.52 4.37
N LYS A 32 -15.52 7.80 4.03
CA LYS A 32 -16.86 8.40 3.89
C LYS A 32 -17.71 7.74 2.81
N ASP A 33 -17.08 7.13 1.80
CA ASP A 33 -17.77 6.42 0.73
C ASP A 33 -18.15 4.97 1.07
N GLY A 34 -17.93 4.57 2.33
CA GLY A 34 -18.26 3.25 2.86
C GLY A 34 -17.15 2.22 2.70
N SER A 35 -16.11 2.49 1.91
CA SER A 35 -14.93 1.62 1.80
C SER A 35 -14.08 1.65 3.07
N THR A 36 -13.22 0.67 3.25
CA THR A 36 -12.30 0.58 4.38
C THR A 36 -10.89 0.32 3.87
N ASP A 37 -9.89 0.96 4.45
CA ASP A 37 -8.48 0.71 4.19
C ASP A 37 -7.92 -0.28 5.22
N TYR A 38 -7.06 -1.21 4.78
CA TYR A 38 -6.60 -2.32 5.63
C TYR A 38 -5.07 -2.47 5.65
N GLY A 39 -4.55 -2.76 6.85
CA GLY A 39 -3.20 -3.26 7.08
C GLY A 39 -2.09 -2.23 6.88
N LEU A 40 -0.86 -2.73 6.79
CA LEU A 40 0.36 -1.91 6.71
C LEU A 40 0.34 -0.88 5.57
N PHE A 41 -0.23 -1.30 4.43
CA PHE A 41 -0.28 -0.48 3.22
C PHE A 41 -1.61 0.27 3.07
N GLN A 42 -2.53 0.21 4.05
CA GLN A 42 -3.87 0.84 3.95
C GLN A 42 -4.56 0.56 2.59
N ILE A 43 -4.60 -0.72 2.19
CA ILE A 43 -5.17 -1.13 0.91
C ILE A 43 -6.69 -1.04 0.97
N ASN A 44 -7.29 -0.31 0.03
CA ASN A 44 -8.71 0.05 0.04
C ASN A 44 -9.63 -1.05 -0.51
N SER A 45 -10.69 -1.40 0.25
CA SER A 45 -11.64 -2.47 -0.10
C SER A 45 -12.54 -2.19 -1.29
N LYS A 46 -12.67 -0.93 -1.74
CA LYS A 46 -13.45 -0.62 -2.94
C LYS A 46 -12.86 -1.28 -4.19
N TYR A 47 -11.53 -1.40 -4.24
CA TYR A 47 -10.81 -1.82 -5.45
C TYR A 47 -10.09 -3.15 -5.27
N TRP A 48 -9.46 -3.39 -4.11
CA TRP A 48 -8.36 -4.37 -4.04
C TRP A 48 -8.68 -5.67 -3.29
N CYS A 49 -9.56 -5.64 -2.29
CA CYS A 49 -9.93 -6.82 -1.50
C CYS A 49 -11.44 -6.86 -1.28
N PHE A 50 -11.98 -7.99 -0.84
CA PHE A 50 -13.39 -8.15 -0.50
C PHE A 50 -13.61 -8.11 1.03
N ASP A 51 -14.55 -7.28 1.50
CA ASP A 51 -14.94 -7.21 2.92
C ASP A 51 -16.45 -7.42 3.15
N GLY A 52 -17.19 -7.85 2.12
CA GLY A 52 -18.66 -7.92 2.15
C GLY A 52 -19.36 -6.56 2.08
N GLY A 53 -18.62 -5.46 1.90
CA GLY A 53 -19.13 -4.10 1.84
C GLY A 53 -19.28 -3.56 0.41
N VAL A 54 -18.74 -2.37 0.15
CA VAL A 54 -18.89 -1.64 -1.13
C VAL A 54 -17.87 -2.04 -2.21
N SER A 55 -17.17 -3.17 -2.02
CA SER A 55 -16.17 -3.69 -2.95
C SER A 55 -16.73 -3.85 -4.37
N ARG A 56 -15.99 -3.41 -5.39
CA ARG A 56 -16.42 -3.47 -6.80
C ARG A 56 -15.64 -4.46 -7.67
N ALA A 57 -14.37 -4.69 -7.38
CA ALA A 57 -13.49 -5.47 -8.26
C ALA A 57 -12.76 -6.61 -7.54
N ASN A 58 -12.22 -6.37 -6.34
CA ASN A 58 -11.32 -7.30 -5.65
C ASN A 58 -10.07 -7.61 -6.48
N GLY A 59 -9.30 -6.58 -6.84
CA GLY A 59 -8.15 -6.69 -7.74
C GLY A 59 -7.00 -7.58 -7.26
N CYS A 60 -6.95 -7.91 -5.97
CA CYS A 60 -5.99 -8.88 -5.40
C CYS A 60 -6.60 -10.28 -5.19
N ASN A 61 -7.90 -10.47 -5.43
CA ASN A 61 -8.61 -11.73 -5.28
C ASN A 61 -8.44 -12.37 -3.89
N ILE A 62 -8.62 -11.56 -2.84
CA ILE A 62 -8.50 -11.96 -1.43
C ILE A 62 -9.61 -11.34 -0.57
N ASP A 63 -9.85 -11.92 0.61
CA ASP A 63 -10.58 -11.25 1.68
C ASP A 63 -9.71 -10.17 2.33
N CYS A 64 -10.30 -9.04 2.71
CA CYS A 64 -9.54 -7.92 3.29
C CYS A 64 -8.86 -8.27 4.63
N GLN A 65 -9.30 -9.33 5.32
CA GLN A 65 -8.63 -9.82 6.53
C GLN A 65 -7.24 -10.40 6.26
N GLU A 66 -7.01 -10.90 5.04
CA GLU A 66 -5.71 -11.44 4.64
C GLU A 66 -4.63 -10.34 4.59
N LEU A 67 -5.03 -9.08 4.43
CA LEU A 67 -4.10 -7.93 4.43
C LEU A 67 -3.45 -7.65 5.80
N PHE A 68 -3.85 -8.37 6.85
CA PHE A 68 -3.14 -8.36 8.14
C PHE A 68 -1.95 -9.33 8.16
N GLN A 69 -1.84 -10.23 7.17
CA GLN A 69 -0.70 -11.11 6.97
C GLN A 69 0.30 -10.46 6.02
N LEU A 70 1.56 -10.36 6.44
CA LEU A 70 2.59 -9.62 5.70
C LEU A 70 2.76 -10.14 4.25
N GLY A 71 2.70 -11.45 4.04
CA GLY A 71 2.86 -12.07 2.72
C GLY A 71 1.78 -11.63 1.72
N GLU A 72 0.52 -11.65 2.15
CA GLU A 72 -0.63 -11.23 1.34
C GLU A 72 -0.65 -9.71 1.13
N ALA A 73 -0.34 -8.96 2.18
CA ALA A 73 -0.23 -7.51 2.12
C ALA A 73 0.83 -7.06 1.09
N VAL A 74 2.04 -7.66 1.12
CA VAL A 74 3.12 -7.38 0.16
C VAL A 74 2.74 -7.80 -1.25
N SER A 75 2.11 -8.96 -1.42
CA SER A 75 1.69 -9.46 -2.73
C SER A 75 0.65 -8.53 -3.37
N CYS A 76 -0.34 -8.10 -2.59
CA CYS A 76 -1.36 -7.16 -3.05
C CYS A 76 -0.77 -5.76 -3.33
N ALA A 77 0.09 -5.23 -2.46
CA ALA A 77 0.77 -3.95 -2.72
C ALA A 77 1.60 -3.96 -4.02
N LYS A 78 2.33 -5.06 -4.28
CA LYS A 78 3.04 -5.28 -5.55
C LYS A 78 2.10 -5.29 -6.75
N ARG A 79 0.91 -5.87 -6.62
CA ARG A 79 -0.13 -5.82 -7.65
C ARG A 79 -0.61 -4.39 -7.89
N VAL A 80 -0.85 -3.61 -6.84
CA VAL A 80 -1.30 -2.20 -6.96
C VAL A 80 -0.29 -1.35 -7.73
N VAL A 81 1.02 -1.45 -7.45
CA VAL A 81 2.03 -0.61 -8.13
C VAL A 81 2.24 -0.95 -9.61
N GLN A 82 1.70 -2.08 -10.08
CA GLN A 82 1.71 -2.41 -11.52
C GLN A 82 0.71 -1.57 -12.31
N ASP A 83 -0.33 -1.04 -11.67
CA ASP A 83 -1.30 -0.14 -12.32
C ASP A 83 -0.65 1.20 -12.72
N PRO A 84 -1.30 1.98 -13.62
CA PRO A 84 -0.71 3.21 -14.16
C PRO A 84 -0.21 4.21 -13.11
N ASN A 85 -0.92 4.35 -11.97
CA ASN A 85 -0.55 5.26 -10.90
C ASN A 85 0.72 4.84 -10.13
N GLY A 86 1.12 3.57 -10.19
CA GLY A 86 2.25 3.07 -9.40
C GLY A 86 2.09 3.33 -7.91
N ILE A 87 3.19 3.68 -7.23
CA ILE A 87 3.17 4.03 -5.80
C ILE A 87 2.38 5.31 -5.49
N ARG A 88 2.07 6.14 -6.50
CA ARG A 88 1.25 7.33 -6.31
C ARG A 88 -0.24 7.03 -6.05
N ALA A 89 -0.62 5.75 -6.06
CA ALA A 89 -1.94 5.32 -5.60
C ALA A 89 -2.16 5.59 -4.09
N TRP A 90 -1.09 5.75 -3.32
CA TRP A 90 -1.13 6.02 -1.88
C TRP A 90 -0.96 7.50 -1.58
N VAL A 91 -1.96 8.09 -0.92
CA VAL A 91 -1.97 9.52 -0.58
C VAL A 91 -0.93 9.84 0.48
N GLY A 92 -0.69 8.93 1.43
CA GLY A 92 0.36 9.06 2.45
C GLY A 92 1.75 9.14 1.82
N TRP A 93 2.03 8.32 0.80
CA TRP A 93 3.29 8.38 0.06
C TRP A 93 3.41 9.69 -0.74
N VAL A 94 2.39 10.06 -1.52
CA VAL A 94 2.42 11.28 -2.36
C VAL A 94 2.70 12.55 -1.55
N LYS A 95 2.21 12.62 -0.31
CA LYS A 95 2.38 13.81 0.54
C LYS A 95 3.73 13.88 1.25
N ASN A 96 4.34 12.75 1.56
CA ASN A 96 5.44 12.69 2.54
C ASN A 96 6.73 12.09 2.00
N CYS A 97 6.69 11.34 0.89
CA CYS A 97 7.79 10.48 0.46
C CYS A 97 8.50 10.94 -0.83
N ASP A 98 8.04 12.02 -1.48
CA ASP A 98 8.73 12.61 -2.65
C ASP A 98 9.91 13.50 -2.20
N ARG A 99 10.91 12.87 -1.59
CA ARG A 99 12.09 13.48 -0.96
C ARG A 99 13.22 12.44 -0.80
N ASP A 100 14.33 12.83 -0.22
CA ASP A 100 15.36 11.87 0.19
C ASP A 100 14.85 10.97 1.33
N LEU A 101 14.90 9.66 1.09
CA LEU A 101 14.41 8.60 1.97
C LEU A 101 15.54 7.72 2.53
N SER A 102 16.82 8.03 2.28
CA SER A 102 17.93 7.18 2.72
C SER A 102 17.88 6.83 4.21
N HIS A 103 17.48 7.82 5.04
CA HIS A 103 17.38 7.68 6.49
C HIS A 103 16.46 6.54 6.96
N PHE A 104 15.51 6.10 6.15
CA PHE A 104 14.65 4.97 6.51
C PHE A 104 15.40 3.63 6.58
N LEU A 105 16.57 3.54 5.95
CA LEU A 105 17.39 2.32 5.90
C LEU A 105 18.71 2.46 6.67
N ASP A 106 18.94 3.60 7.33
CA ASP A 106 20.15 3.84 8.11
C ASP A 106 20.26 2.81 9.25
N GLY A 107 21.37 2.08 9.28
CA GLY A 107 21.62 1.04 10.28
C GLY A 107 20.89 -0.29 10.04
N CYS A 108 20.13 -0.45 8.95
CA CYS A 108 19.43 -1.69 8.63
C CYS A 108 20.34 -2.77 8.00
N GLY A 109 21.50 -2.40 7.46
CA GLY A 109 22.47 -3.33 6.87
C GLY A 109 21.98 -4.02 5.59
N VAL A 110 21.13 -3.34 4.83
CA VAL A 110 20.54 -3.77 3.56
C VAL A 110 20.96 -2.87 2.40
#